data_AF-A0A6N7GSX2-F1
#
_entry.id   AF-A0A6N7GSX2-F1
#
_cell.length_a   1.000
_cell.length_b   1.000
_cell.length_c   1.000
_cell.angle_alpha   90.00
_cell.angle_beta   90.00
_cell.angle_gamma   90.00
#
_symmetry.space_group_name_H-M   'P 1'
#
loop_
_entity.id
_entity.type
_entity.pdbx_description
1 polymer ?
#
loop_
_entity_poly.entity_id
_entity_poly.type
_entity_poly.pdbx_seq_one_letter_code
_entity_poly.pdbx_strand_id
1 'polypeptide(L)'
;AGIAPLRDHRGETDRYGNELRLTQVAVVDQLAAAAELVKGKRDQIPVAVVRGLPVAATAGDDGPGVVATLVRDAAHDMFSLGTAEARAAGLREAATLADDHATGPAPVGAAEVRAAVRAAIATVAGHGSGSLLSLPEPDGGDDRPVVRCTAAEPGDPEALVRLGSDAHRLRSALAATGLGSTARFEPPGTVLVRVVASGAGRR
;
A
#
# COMPACT_ATOMS: atom_id res chain seq x y z
N ALA A 1 -25.75 26.40 12.69
CA ALA A 1 -26.15 26.89 14.02
C ALA A 1 -27.30 26.03 14.52
N GLY A 2 -27.29 25.67 15.81
CA GLY A 2 -28.38 24.98 16.50
C GLY A 2 -28.52 23.46 16.30
N ILE A 3 -27.67 22.81 15.48
CA ILE A 3 -27.67 21.37 15.25
C ILE A 3 -26.23 20.86 15.31
N ALA A 4 -25.97 19.80 16.09
CA ALA A 4 -24.67 19.15 16.10
C ALA A 4 -24.36 18.51 14.73
N PRO A 5 -23.16 18.73 14.13
CA PRO A 5 -22.83 18.17 12.82
C PRO A 5 -22.80 16.63 12.79
N LEU A 6 -22.34 16.02 13.89
CA LEU A 6 -22.22 14.58 14.05
C LEU A 6 -23.21 14.05 15.09
N ARG A 7 -23.74 12.87 14.83
CA ARG A 7 -24.29 11.97 15.83
C ARG A 7 -23.29 10.85 16.08
N ASP A 8 -22.77 10.80 17.30
CA ASP A 8 -21.82 9.77 17.72
C ASP A 8 -22.56 8.59 18.32
N HIS A 9 -22.43 7.42 17.70
CA HIS A 9 -23.00 6.17 18.21
C HIS A 9 -21.96 5.32 18.94
N ARG A 10 -20.73 5.80 19.10
CA ARG A 10 -19.67 5.02 19.75
C ARG A 10 -20.02 4.73 21.20
N GLY A 11 -19.81 3.49 21.63
CA GLY A 11 -20.19 3.01 22.95
C GLY A 11 -21.67 2.62 23.08
N GLU A 12 -22.51 2.86 22.06
CA GLU A 12 -23.86 2.30 22.02
C GLU A 12 -23.81 0.81 21.66
N THR A 13 -24.80 0.04 22.12
CA THR A 13 -24.95 -1.38 21.81
C THR A 13 -26.00 -1.59 20.72
N ASP A 14 -25.66 -2.34 19.68
CA ASP A 14 -26.60 -2.72 18.63
C ASP A 14 -27.62 -3.78 19.09
N ARG A 15 -28.58 -4.11 18.22
CA ARG A 15 -29.62 -5.12 18.52
C ARG A 15 -29.09 -6.56 18.71
N TYR A 16 -27.84 -6.80 18.39
CA TYR A 16 -27.17 -8.10 18.50
C TYR A 16 -26.22 -8.17 19.71
N GLY A 17 -26.15 -7.10 20.51
CA GLY A 17 -25.27 -7.04 21.68
C GLY A 17 -23.85 -6.57 21.37
N ASN A 18 -23.56 -6.08 20.17
CA ASN A 18 -22.24 -5.57 19.80
C ASN A 18 -22.12 -4.08 20.13
N GLU A 19 -21.00 -3.69 20.72
CA GLU A 19 -20.66 -2.28 20.91
C GLU A 19 -20.26 -1.65 19.56
N LEU A 20 -20.86 -0.51 19.23
CA LEU A 20 -20.48 0.31 18.09
C LEU A 20 -19.20 1.07 18.42
N ARG A 21 -18.13 0.84 17.66
CA ARG A 21 -16.80 1.44 17.94
C ARG A 21 -16.41 2.61 17.04
N LEU A 22 -16.96 2.66 15.84
CA LEU A 22 -16.55 3.62 14.80
C LEU A 22 -17.72 4.46 14.28
N THR A 23 -18.95 4.10 14.63
CA THR A 23 -20.15 4.63 13.99
C THR A 23 -20.37 6.08 14.40
N GLN A 24 -20.10 7.00 13.49
CA GLN A 24 -20.43 8.41 13.60
C GLN A 24 -21.14 8.83 12.31
N VAL A 25 -22.21 9.60 12.45
CA VAL A 25 -23.08 9.98 11.33
C VAL A 25 -23.07 11.49 11.16
N ALA A 26 -22.75 11.97 9.96
CA ALA A 26 -22.85 13.39 9.57
C ALA A 26 -24.32 13.78 9.35
N VAL A 27 -25.03 14.10 10.43
CA VAL A 27 -26.48 14.41 10.41
C VAL A 27 -26.78 15.60 9.49
N VAL A 28 -25.90 16.60 9.46
CA VAL A 28 -26.09 17.79 8.63
C VAL A 28 -26.00 17.48 7.13
N ASP A 29 -25.15 16.52 6.72
CA ASP A 29 -25.07 16.09 5.31
C ASP A 29 -26.29 15.27 4.92
N GLN A 30 -26.79 14.43 5.83
CA GLN A 30 -28.05 13.71 5.60
C GLN A 30 -29.23 14.68 5.40
N LEU A 31 -29.29 15.74 6.21
CA LEU A 31 -30.30 16.78 6.06
C LEU A 31 -30.15 17.57 4.76
N ALA A 32 -28.92 17.93 4.39
CA ALA A 32 -28.64 18.61 3.13
C ALA A 32 -29.04 17.74 1.93
N ALA A 33 -28.69 16.45 1.95
CA ALA A 33 -29.08 15.49 0.92
C ALA A 33 -30.60 15.30 0.84
N ALA A 34 -31.29 15.20 1.98
CA ALA A 34 -32.75 15.09 2.01
C ALA A 34 -33.44 16.37 1.51
N ALA A 35 -32.91 17.55 1.86
CA ALA A 35 -33.40 18.83 1.36
C ALA A 35 -33.24 18.93 -0.17
N GLU A 36 -32.16 18.38 -0.72
CA GLU A 36 -31.91 18.39 -2.16
C GLU A 36 -32.96 17.60 -2.96
N LEU A 37 -33.53 16.54 -2.38
CA LEU A 37 -34.61 15.75 -3.01
C LEU A 37 -35.87 16.57 -3.29
N VAL A 38 -36.16 17.58 -2.46
CA VAL A 38 -37.35 18.44 -2.63
C VAL A 38 -37.04 19.79 -3.27
N LYS A 39 -35.81 20.29 -3.10
CA LYS A 39 -35.39 21.55 -3.70
C LYS A 39 -35.11 21.43 -5.19
N GLY A 40 -34.59 20.27 -5.62
CA GLY A 40 -34.13 20.04 -6.98
C GLY A 40 -32.95 20.94 -7.39
N LYS A 41 -32.25 20.56 -8.46
CA LYS A 41 -31.08 21.31 -8.94
C LYS A 41 -31.44 22.60 -9.69
N ARG A 42 -32.66 22.67 -10.24
CA ARG A 42 -33.06 23.71 -11.22
C ARG A 42 -34.41 24.34 -10.92
N ASP A 43 -35.11 23.87 -9.88
CA ASP A 43 -36.52 24.19 -9.66
C ASP A 43 -36.72 25.52 -8.92
N GLN A 44 -35.62 26.25 -8.64
CA GLN A 44 -35.63 27.55 -7.95
C GLN A 44 -36.30 27.50 -6.56
N ILE A 45 -36.19 26.37 -5.85
CA ILE A 45 -36.70 26.21 -4.49
C ILE A 45 -35.51 26.39 -3.52
N PRO A 46 -35.35 27.54 -2.84
CA PRO A 46 -34.16 27.81 -2.05
C PRO A 46 -34.20 27.21 -0.63
N VAL A 47 -35.38 26.90 -0.11
CA VAL A 47 -35.59 26.49 1.29
C VAL A 47 -36.39 25.20 1.37
N ALA A 48 -35.94 24.27 2.22
CA ALA A 48 -36.68 23.10 2.63
C ALA A 48 -36.83 23.11 4.16
N VAL A 49 -37.99 22.69 4.66
CA VAL A 49 -38.29 22.65 6.10
C VAL A 49 -38.39 21.19 6.54
N VAL A 50 -37.49 20.77 7.43
CA VAL A 50 -37.53 19.45 8.07
C VAL A 50 -38.19 19.58 9.44
N ARG A 51 -39.17 18.72 9.74
CA ARG A 51 -39.92 18.73 11.00
C ARG A 51 -39.84 17.37 11.67
N GLY A 52 -39.91 17.36 13.01
CA GLY A 52 -39.96 16.13 13.81
C GLY A 52 -38.64 15.36 13.91
N LEU A 53 -37.51 15.96 13.51
CA LEU A 53 -36.20 15.32 13.64
C LEU A 53 -35.68 15.45 15.08
N PRO A 54 -35.42 14.35 15.79
CA PRO A 54 -34.84 14.38 17.13
C PRO A 54 -33.34 14.64 17.01
N VAL A 55 -32.94 15.90 16.88
CA VAL A 55 -31.53 16.32 16.90
C VAL A 55 -31.10 16.74 18.29
N ALA A 56 -29.89 16.39 18.68
CA ALA A 56 -29.23 17.03 19.81
C ALA A 56 -28.98 18.49 19.43
N ALA A 57 -29.68 19.40 20.10
CA ALA A 57 -29.38 20.82 20.01
C ALA A 57 -27.96 21.05 20.56
N THR A 58 -27.21 21.96 19.95
CA THR A 58 -25.95 22.42 20.56
C THR A 58 -26.29 23.10 21.89
N ALA A 59 -25.43 22.94 22.91
CA ALA A 59 -25.73 23.27 24.30
C ALA A 59 -25.69 24.79 24.59
N GLY A 60 -26.41 25.59 23.80
CA GLY A 60 -26.46 27.04 23.91
C GLY A 60 -25.25 27.78 23.29
N ASP A 61 -24.12 27.11 23.12
CA ASP A 61 -23.06 27.54 22.21
C ASP A 61 -23.31 26.93 20.80
N ASP A 62 -22.84 27.58 19.74
CA ASP A 62 -22.93 27.05 18.37
C ASP A 62 -21.96 25.87 18.11
N GLY A 63 -21.26 25.40 19.15
CA GLY A 63 -20.20 24.41 19.05
C GLY A 63 -19.05 24.83 18.13
N PRO A 64 -18.15 23.89 17.75
CA PRO A 64 -17.03 24.15 16.85
C PRO A 64 -17.45 24.33 15.38
N GLY A 65 -18.71 24.02 15.05
CA GLY A 65 -19.26 24.14 13.69
C GLY A 65 -18.87 23.00 12.73
N VAL A 66 -19.46 23.03 11.53
CA VAL A 66 -19.31 21.96 10.52
C VAL A 66 -17.87 21.83 10.01
N VAL A 67 -17.17 22.94 9.76
CA VAL A 67 -15.81 22.90 9.21
C VAL A 67 -14.87 22.17 10.15
N ALA A 68 -14.82 22.58 11.42
CA ALA A 68 -13.94 21.97 12.41
C ALA A 68 -14.33 20.51 12.77
N THR A 69 -15.55 20.08 12.44
CA THR A 69 -16.08 18.75 12.82
C THR A 69 -16.04 17.74 11.68
N LEU A 70 -16.38 18.15 10.45
CA LEU A 70 -16.55 17.25 9.30
C LEU A 70 -15.44 17.37 8.26
N VAL A 71 -14.79 18.53 8.14
CA VAL A 71 -13.71 18.70 7.17
C VAL A 71 -12.44 18.08 7.74
N ARG A 72 -11.93 17.06 7.06
CA ARG A 72 -10.63 16.45 7.38
C ARG A 72 -9.53 17.36 6.87
N ASP A 73 -8.50 17.54 7.68
CA ASP A 73 -7.27 18.16 7.19
C ASP A 73 -6.55 17.23 6.19
N ALA A 74 -5.65 17.80 5.40
CA ALA A 74 -4.92 17.05 4.38
C ALA A 74 -4.01 15.95 4.96
N ALA A 75 -3.56 16.08 6.22
CA ALA A 75 -2.71 15.09 6.86
C ALA A 75 -3.48 13.83 7.27
N HIS A 76 -4.79 13.97 7.53
CA HIS A 76 -5.69 12.88 7.88
C HIS A 76 -6.59 12.44 6.70
N ASP A 77 -6.40 13.01 5.50
CA ASP A 77 -7.12 12.63 4.29
C ASP A 77 -6.34 11.57 3.48
N MET A 78 -6.79 10.32 3.58
CA MET A 78 -6.25 9.19 2.82
C MET A 78 -6.45 9.32 1.30
N PHE A 79 -7.28 10.26 0.84
CA PHE A 79 -7.57 10.52 -0.57
C PHE A 79 -7.24 11.97 -0.97
N SER A 80 -6.19 12.52 -0.36
CA SER A 80 -5.73 13.90 -0.63
C SER A 80 -5.18 14.13 -2.04
N LEU A 81 -4.84 13.06 -2.77
CA LEU A 81 -4.31 13.13 -4.13
C LEU A 81 -5.39 12.83 -5.18
N GLY A 82 -5.28 13.51 -6.33
CA GLY A 82 -6.02 13.13 -7.53
C GLY A 82 -5.55 11.78 -8.08
N THR A 83 -6.35 11.17 -8.97
CA THR A 83 -6.09 9.83 -9.51
C THR A 83 -4.73 9.71 -10.21
N ALA A 84 -4.32 10.72 -10.98
CA ALA A 84 -3.06 10.70 -11.72
C ALA A 84 -1.87 10.78 -10.76
N GLU A 85 -1.96 11.67 -9.77
CA GLU A 85 -0.97 11.89 -8.73
C GLU A 85 -0.81 10.66 -7.84
N ALA A 86 -1.93 10.08 -7.39
CA ALA A 86 -1.97 8.87 -6.58
C ALA A 86 -1.35 7.68 -7.33
N ARG A 87 -1.68 7.50 -8.63
CA ARG A 87 -1.08 6.44 -9.44
C ARG A 87 0.41 6.65 -9.64
N ALA A 88 0.84 7.87 -9.91
CA ALA A 88 2.25 8.18 -10.09
C ALA A 88 3.04 8.00 -8.79
N ALA A 89 2.47 8.37 -7.63
CA ALA A 89 3.04 8.10 -6.31
C ALA A 89 3.18 6.60 -6.04
N GLY A 90 2.10 5.84 -6.21
CA GLY A 90 2.12 4.39 -6.03
C GLY A 90 3.12 3.68 -6.95
N LEU A 91 3.25 4.11 -8.22
CA LEU A 91 4.25 3.57 -9.13
C LEU A 91 5.69 3.88 -8.69
N ARG A 92 5.95 5.09 -8.16
CA ARG A 92 7.27 5.47 -7.65
C ARG A 92 7.64 4.68 -6.40
N GLU A 93 6.71 4.51 -5.47
CA GLU A 93 6.92 3.73 -4.26
C GLU A 93 7.13 2.24 -4.58
N ALA A 94 6.31 1.67 -5.46
CA ALA A 94 6.43 0.28 -5.89
C ALA A 94 7.73 0.00 -6.68
N ALA A 95 8.27 1.00 -7.40
CA ALA A 95 9.56 0.85 -8.08
C ALA A 95 10.73 0.68 -7.09
N THR A 96 10.55 1.04 -5.83
CA THR A 96 11.56 0.88 -4.79
C THR A 96 11.27 -0.36 -3.95
N LEU A 97 12.17 -1.34 -4.03
CA LEU A 97 12.20 -2.45 -3.09
C LEU A 97 13.41 -2.25 -2.17
N ALA A 98 13.15 -2.00 -0.89
CA ALA A 98 14.19 -1.80 0.10
C ALA A 98 15.09 -3.04 0.20
N ASP A 99 16.37 -2.81 0.50
CA ASP A 99 17.27 -3.89 0.85
C ASP A 99 16.77 -4.62 2.10
N ASP A 100 16.94 -5.94 2.13
CA ASP A 100 16.43 -6.81 3.20
C ASP A 100 14.89 -6.84 3.34
N HIS A 101 14.14 -6.35 2.35
CA HIS A 101 12.68 -6.46 2.38
C HIS A 101 12.23 -7.91 2.23
N ALA A 102 11.44 -8.39 3.19
CA ALA A 102 10.85 -9.73 3.20
C ALA A 102 9.39 -9.66 3.68
N THR A 103 8.52 -10.41 3.01
CA THR A 103 7.11 -10.53 3.34
C THR A 103 6.81 -12.01 3.61
N GLY A 104 6.93 -12.45 4.86
CA GLY A 104 6.69 -13.84 5.24
C GLY A 104 7.66 -14.37 6.30
N PRO A 105 7.41 -15.57 6.83
CA PRO A 105 8.36 -16.23 7.72
C PRO A 105 9.64 -16.57 6.97
N ALA A 106 10.78 -16.31 7.59
CA ALA A 106 12.08 -16.62 7.00
C ALA A 106 12.31 -18.14 6.96
N PRO A 107 12.88 -18.68 5.87
CA PRO A 107 13.32 -20.06 5.82
C PRO A 107 14.35 -20.34 6.92
N VAL A 108 14.25 -21.50 7.58
CA VAL A 108 14.99 -21.76 8.82
C VAL A 108 16.35 -22.43 8.55
N GLY A 109 16.51 -23.08 7.39
CA GLY A 109 17.71 -23.84 7.04
C GLY A 109 18.25 -23.57 5.63
N ALA A 110 19.55 -23.82 5.43
CA ALA A 110 20.24 -23.56 4.16
C ALA A 110 19.63 -24.31 2.95
N ALA A 111 19.07 -25.50 3.16
CA ALA A 111 18.36 -26.24 2.11
C ALA A 111 17.06 -25.56 1.68
N GLU A 112 16.29 -25.02 2.64
CA GLU A 112 15.06 -24.27 2.38
C GLU A 112 15.36 -22.94 1.71
N VAL A 113 16.39 -22.22 2.16
CA VAL A 113 16.88 -21.00 1.51
C VAL A 113 17.23 -21.28 0.04
N ARG A 114 18.01 -22.34 -0.24
CA ARG A 114 18.34 -22.73 -1.62
C ARG A 114 17.11 -23.13 -2.44
N ALA A 115 16.12 -23.78 -1.83
CA ALA A 115 14.87 -24.12 -2.51
C ALA A 115 14.04 -22.87 -2.85
N ALA A 116 13.92 -21.92 -1.92
CA ALA A 116 13.25 -20.65 -2.12
C ALA A 116 13.93 -19.81 -3.22
N VAL A 117 15.27 -19.75 -3.23
CA VAL A 117 16.03 -19.08 -4.30
C VAL A 117 15.77 -19.72 -5.67
N ARG A 118 15.80 -21.05 -5.76
CA ARG A 118 15.47 -21.75 -7.02
C ARG A 118 14.03 -21.50 -7.47
N ALA A 119 13.07 -21.47 -6.54
CA ALA A 119 11.69 -21.15 -6.85
C ALA A 119 11.56 -19.72 -7.40
N ALA A 120 12.21 -18.75 -6.76
CA ALA A 120 12.24 -17.36 -7.23
C ALA A 120 12.84 -17.22 -8.64
N ILE A 121 13.96 -17.90 -8.92
CA ILE A 121 14.56 -17.95 -10.26
C ILE A 121 13.58 -18.55 -11.27
N ALA A 122 12.94 -19.68 -10.93
CA ALA A 122 11.97 -20.33 -11.81
C ALA A 122 10.75 -19.44 -12.11
N THR A 123 10.27 -18.69 -11.12
CA THR A 123 9.20 -17.70 -11.32
C THR A 123 9.62 -16.65 -12.35
N VAL A 124 10.81 -16.07 -12.24
CA VAL A 124 11.27 -15.05 -13.22
C VAL A 124 11.46 -15.67 -14.60
N ALA A 125 12.11 -16.83 -14.69
CA ALA A 125 12.35 -17.53 -15.95
C ALA A 125 11.05 -17.90 -16.68
N GLY A 126 10.01 -18.33 -15.94
CA GLY A 126 8.70 -18.70 -16.49
C GLY A 126 7.89 -17.55 -17.10
N HIS A 127 8.27 -16.29 -16.85
CA HIS A 127 7.57 -15.10 -17.37
C HIS A 127 8.34 -14.40 -18.50
N GLY A 128 9.27 -15.10 -19.16
CA GLY A 128 10.04 -14.57 -20.27
C GLY A 128 11.18 -13.64 -19.84
N SER A 129 12.12 -14.18 -19.05
CA SER A 129 13.37 -13.50 -18.71
C SER A 129 14.18 -13.19 -19.97
N GLY A 130 14.58 -11.93 -20.16
CA GLY A 130 15.55 -11.53 -21.20
C GLY A 130 17.00 -11.68 -20.73
N SER A 131 17.17 -12.07 -19.47
CA SER A 131 18.46 -12.16 -18.77
C SER A 131 18.81 -13.62 -18.44
N LEU A 132 20.10 -13.91 -18.42
CA LEU A 132 20.63 -15.19 -17.95
C LEU A 132 20.76 -15.15 -16.43
N LEU A 133 19.98 -16.00 -15.74
CA LEU A 133 19.97 -16.16 -14.29
C LEU A 133 20.79 -17.40 -13.92
N SER A 134 21.83 -17.23 -13.11
CA SER A 134 22.62 -18.34 -12.59
C SER A 134 22.83 -18.24 -11.10
N LEU A 135 22.84 -19.39 -10.44
CA LEU A 135 23.18 -19.53 -9.03
C LEU A 135 24.58 -20.18 -8.95
N PRO A 136 25.67 -19.39 -8.93
CA PRO A 136 27.02 -19.92 -8.76
C PRO A 136 27.15 -20.70 -7.44
N GLU A 137 27.99 -21.72 -7.46
CA GLU A 137 28.42 -22.41 -6.25
C GLU A 137 29.16 -21.43 -5.33
N PRO A 138 29.05 -21.56 -4.00
CA PRO A 138 29.68 -20.63 -3.07
C PRO A 138 31.21 -20.75 -3.16
N ASP A 139 31.88 -19.63 -3.45
CA ASP A 139 33.35 -19.51 -3.47
C ASP A 139 33.91 -19.47 -2.04
N GLY A 140 33.79 -20.56 -1.28
CA GLY A 140 34.50 -20.83 -0.02
C GLY A 140 34.41 -19.80 1.12
N GLY A 141 33.57 -18.76 0.97
CA GLY A 141 33.46 -17.60 1.85
C GLY A 141 32.07 -17.45 2.46
N ASP A 142 31.31 -16.44 2.02
CA ASP A 142 29.92 -16.19 2.44
C ASP A 142 28.99 -17.27 1.84
N ASP A 143 28.45 -18.17 2.68
CA ASP A 143 27.54 -19.26 2.28
C ASP A 143 26.14 -18.75 1.85
N ARG A 144 25.94 -17.43 1.86
CA ARG A 144 24.68 -16.84 1.40
C ARG A 144 24.57 -16.92 -0.12
N PRO A 145 23.42 -17.40 -0.64
CA PRO A 145 23.20 -17.47 -2.08
C PRO A 145 23.30 -16.10 -2.75
N VAL A 146 24.01 -16.06 -3.88
CA VAL A 146 24.07 -14.93 -4.78
C VAL A 146 23.56 -15.38 -6.14
N VAL A 147 22.50 -14.75 -6.63
CA VAL A 147 22.02 -14.97 -7.99
C VAL A 147 22.67 -13.95 -8.91
N ARG A 148 23.36 -14.42 -9.94
CA ARG A 148 23.93 -13.58 -11.00
C ARG A 148 22.89 -13.45 -12.11
N CYS A 149 22.45 -12.23 -12.38
CA CYS A 149 21.60 -11.88 -13.51
C CYS A 149 22.49 -11.21 -14.56
N THR A 150 22.51 -11.69 -15.81
CA THR A 150 23.36 -11.12 -16.87
C THR A 150 22.51 -10.76 -18.07
N ALA A 151 22.68 -9.56 -18.62
CA ALA A 151 22.05 -9.17 -19.88
C ALA A 151 22.54 -10.09 -21.00
N ALA A 152 21.62 -10.52 -21.87
CA ALA A 152 21.98 -11.30 -23.07
C ALA A 152 22.92 -10.50 -23.99
N GLU A 153 22.68 -9.20 -24.12
CA GLU A 153 23.46 -8.27 -24.96
C GLU A 153 23.83 -7.02 -24.15
N PRO A 154 24.93 -7.03 -23.36
CA PRO A 154 25.29 -5.91 -22.47
C PRO A 154 25.54 -4.56 -23.16
N GLY A 155 25.76 -4.56 -24.48
CA GLY A 155 25.91 -3.35 -25.28
C GLY A 155 24.59 -2.73 -25.75
N ASP A 156 23.46 -3.44 -25.61
CA ASP A 156 22.13 -2.98 -25.99
C ASP A 156 21.42 -2.32 -24.79
N PRO A 157 21.02 -1.04 -24.89
CA PRO A 157 20.25 -0.38 -23.84
C PRO A 157 18.95 -1.09 -23.46
N GLU A 158 18.27 -1.74 -24.41
CA GLU A 158 17.02 -2.46 -24.10
C GLU A 158 17.30 -3.71 -23.25
N ALA A 159 18.35 -4.47 -23.57
CA ALA A 159 18.82 -5.59 -22.76
C ALA A 159 19.19 -5.16 -21.32
N LEU A 160 19.76 -3.96 -21.13
CA LEU A 160 20.03 -3.42 -19.79
C LEU A 160 18.75 -3.07 -19.00
N VAL A 161 17.72 -2.54 -19.67
CA VAL A 161 16.41 -2.29 -19.03
C VAL A 161 15.73 -3.60 -18.63
N ARG A 162 15.80 -4.62 -19.51
CA ARG A 162 15.29 -5.96 -19.21
C ARG A 162 16.03 -6.60 -18.04
N LEU A 163 17.35 -6.46 -17.99
CA LEU A 163 18.18 -6.89 -16.85
C LEU A 163 17.72 -6.24 -15.54
N GLY A 164 17.48 -4.93 -15.52
CA GLY A 164 16.95 -4.24 -14.34
C GLY A 164 15.58 -4.78 -13.91
N SER A 165 14.71 -5.05 -14.89
CA SER A 165 13.36 -5.58 -14.64
C SER A 165 13.40 -7.01 -14.10
N ASP A 166 14.21 -7.89 -14.67
CA ASP A 166 14.37 -9.28 -14.23
C ASP A 166 15.02 -9.36 -12.84
N ALA A 167 16.02 -8.50 -12.56
CA ALA A 167 16.61 -8.39 -11.23
C ALA A 167 15.57 -7.91 -10.20
N HIS A 168 14.74 -6.92 -10.52
CA HIS A 168 13.68 -6.45 -9.62
C HIS A 168 12.63 -7.55 -9.37
N ARG A 169 12.17 -8.25 -10.44
CA ARG A 169 11.24 -9.40 -10.31
C ARG A 169 11.82 -10.50 -9.42
N LEU A 170 13.11 -10.80 -9.58
CA LEU A 170 13.80 -11.79 -8.74
C LEU A 170 13.77 -11.37 -7.27
N ARG A 171 14.10 -10.12 -6.96
CA ARG A 171 14.07 -9.63 -5.57
C ARG A 171 12.66 -9.65 -4.98
N SER A 172 11.65 -9.29 -5.75
CA SER A 172 10.24 -9.37 -5.32
C SER A 172 9.81 -10.81 -5.07
N ALA A 173 10.22 -11.75 -5.92
CA ALA A 173 9.96 -13.17 -5.73
C ALA A 173 10.68 -13.72 -4.48
N LEU A 174 11.93 -13.31 -4.21
CA LEU A 174 12.64 -13.63 -2.98
C LEU A 174 11.91 -13.08 -1.75
N ALA A 175 11.48 -11.82 -1.77
CA ALA A 175 10.75 -11.20 -0.67
C ALA A 175 9.45 -11.95 -0.34
N ALA A 176 8.71 -12.42 -1.36
CA ALA A 176 7.51 -13.23 -1.20
C ALA A 176 7.77 -14.61 -0.55
N THR A 177 9.01 -15.11 -0.63
CA THR A 177 9.46 -16.32 0.07
C THR A 177 10.03 -16.06 1.47
N GLY A 178 9.92 -14.83 1.97
CA GLY A 178 10.49 -14.42 3.27
C GLY A 178 11.99 -14.14 3.24
N LEU A 179 12.60 -14.03 2.05
CA LEU A 179 14.02 -13.75 1.88
C LEU A 179 14.27 -12.30 1.46
N GLY A 180 14.95 -11.56 2.34
CA GLY A 180 15.50 -10.26 2.00
C GLY A 180 16.62 -10.38 0.96
N SER A 181 16.84 -9.32 0.17
CA SER A 181 17.93 -9.29 -0.79
C SER A 181 18.52 -7.89 -0.99
N THR A 182 19.79 -7.85 -1.40
CA THR A 182 20.48 -6.65 -1.91
C THR A 182 20.81 -6.87 -3.39
N ALA A 183 20.91 -5.79 -4.17
CA ALA A 183 21.33 -5.87 -5.56
C ALA A 183 22.47 -4.89 -5.87
N ARG A 184 23.48 -5.38 -6.58
CA ARG A 184 24.61 -4.58 -7.04
C ARG A 184 24.78 -4.74 -8.54
N PHE A 185 24.85 -3.63 -9.27
CA PHE A 185 25.18 -3.64 -10.69
C PHE A 185 26.70 -3.68 -10.89
N GLU A 186 27.14 -4.56 -11.79
CA GLU A 186 28.50 -4.74 -12.25
C GLU A 186 28.53 -4.54 -13.78
N PRO A 187 29.17 -3.47 -14.28
CA PRO A 187 29.31 -3.23 -15.71
C PRO A 187 30.07 -4.36 -16.42
N PRO A 188 29.77 -4.66 -17.70
CA PRO A 188 28.86 -3.90 -18.56
C PRO A 188 27.39 -4.34 -18.52
N GLY A 189 27.00 -5.36 -17.75
CA GLY A 189 25.62 -5.87 -17.83
C GLY A 189 25.30 -7.01 -16.88
N THR A 190 25.79 -6.94 -15.65
CA THR A 190 25.54 -7.95 -14.63
C THR A 190 24.91 -7.31 -13.40
N VAL A 191 23.91 -7.96 -12.80
CA VAL A 191 23.38 -7.62 -11.48
C VAL A 191 23.58 -8.83 -10.57
N LEU A 192 24.29 -8.61 -9.46
CA LEU A 192 24.40 -9.59 -8.39
C LEU A 192 23.30 -9.35 -7.37
N VAL A 193 22.38 -10.30 -7.23
CA VAL A 193 21.33 -10.30 -6.21
C VAL A 193 21.75 -11.22 -5.07
N ARG A 194 22.16 -10.65 -3.95
CA ARG A 194 22.61 -11.39 -2.77
C ARG A 194 21.47 -11.52 -1.77
N VAL A 195 21.16 -12.75 -1.37
CA VAL A 195 20.22 -13.01 -0.28
C VAL A 195 20.84 -12.53 1.02
N VAL A 196 20.06 -11.80 1.81
CA VAL A 196 20.44 -11.39 3.16
C VAL A 196 19.61 -12.20 4.16
N ALA A 197 20.23 -12.56 5.30
CA ALA A 197 19.51 -13.23 6.36
C ALA A 197 18.45 -12.26 6.89
N SER A 198 17.18 -12.71 6.96
CA SER A 198 16.14 -11.92 7.61
C SER A 198 16.63 -11.55 9.00
N GLY A 199 16.65 -10.27 9.35
CA GLY A 199 17.09 -9.83 10.66
C GLY A 199 16.38 -10.62 11.77
N ALA A 200 17.10 -11.53 12.42
CA ALA A 200 16.79 -11.96 13.76
C ALA A 200 17.06 -10.75 14.67
N GLY A 201 16.10 -9.83 14.77
CA GLY A 201 16.22 -8.67 15.65
C GLY A 201 15.57 -7.38 15.14
N ARG A 202 14.25 -7.31 15.22
CA ARG A 202 13.55 -6.11 15.70
C ARG A 202 12.53 -6.57 16.73
N ARG A 203 13.00 -6.76 17.97
CA ARG A 203 12.17 -6.73 19.17
C ARG A 203 12.12 -5.29 19.66
#